data_AF-A0A6L8KWP9-F1
#
_entry.id   AF-A0A6L8KWP9-F1
#
_cell.length_a   1.000
_cell.length_b   1.000
_cell.length_c   1.000
_cell.angle_alpha   90.00
_cell.angle_beta   90.00
_cell.angle_gamma   90.00
#
_symmetry.space_group_name_H-M   'P 1'
#
loop_
_entity.id
_entity.type
_entity.pdbx_description
1 polymer ?
#
loop_
_entity_poly.entity_id
_entity_poly.type
_entity_poly.pdbx_seq_one_letter_code
_entity_poly.pdbx_strand_id
1 'polypeptide(L)'
;MSDETIVGGRQLDAFLQSLPAKVEANILRSALRAGANVFKDEIKATIPVQLGELQRSVRVSTSSNRGTVTAKVKVGNEKAWYWRFVEFGTAAHRIGPKNAKALALAGVIVGWVHHPGARPKPFMRPAFDGRSGTALEAVGTQIRARLASVGINASEPEAS
;
A
#
# COMPACT_ATOMS: atom_id res chain seq x y z
N MET A 1 7.77 12.10 8.82
CA MET A 1 6.91 12.42 7.66
C MET A 1 7.32 13.80 7.26
N SER A 2 7.94 13.95 6.08
CA SER A 2 8.29 15.26 5.55
C SER A 2 6.99 16.05 5.37
N ASP A 3 6.90 17.23 5.96
CA ASP A 3 5.85 18.20 5.64
C ASP A 3 6.16 18.78 4.25
N GLU A 4 5.88 17.98 3.22
CA GLU A 4 5.92 18.43 1.84
C GLU A 4 4.80 19.47 1.66
N THR A 5 5.20 20.73 1.60
CA THR A 5 4.27 21.84 1.43
C THR A 5 3.76 21.80 -0.01
N ILE A 6 2.55 21.28 -0.21
CA ILE A 6 1.94 21.23 -1.55
C ILE A 6 1.52 22.65 -1.96
N VAL A 7 2.25 23.22 -2.92
CA VAL A 7 1.90 24.50 -3.54
C VAL A 7 0.54 24.36 -4.24
N GLY A 8 -0.38 25.30 -3.99
CA GLY A 8 -1.69 25.30 -4.62
C GLY A 8 -2.72 24.33 -4.04
N GLY A 9 -2.36 23.50 -3.05
CA GLY A 9 -3.24 22.44 -2.53
C GLY A 9 -4.55 22.96 -1.92
N ARG A 10 -4.51 24.11 -1.23
CA ARG A 10 -5.71 24.75 -0.66
C ARG A 10 -6.64 25.29 -1.74
N GLN A 11 -6.07 25.92 -2.79
CA GLN A 11 -6.85 26.42 -3.92
C GLN A 11 -7.52 25.26 -4.68
N LEU A 12 -6.79 24.15 -4.86
CA LEU A 12 -7.33 22.95 -5.48
C LEU A 12 -8.47 22.33 -4.66
N ASP A 13 -8.31 22.22 -3.34
CA ASP A 13 -9.34 21.68 -2.44
C ASP A 13 -10.63 22.54 -2.49
N ALA A 14 -10.49 23.87 -2.38
CA ALA A 14 -11.62 24.78 -2.48
C ALA A 14 -12.33 24.68 -3.85
N PHE A 15 -11.57 24.54 -4.93
CA PHE A 15 -12.12 24.33 -6.27
C PHE A 15 -12.89 23.01 -6.38
N LEU A 16 -12.32 21.91 -5.87
CA LEU A 16 -12.97 20.60 -5.91
C LEU A 16 -14.26 20.58 -5.09
N GLN A 17 -14.29 21.26 -3.94
CA GLN A 17 -15.49 21.41 -3.11
C GLN A 17 -16.59 22.26 -3.76
N SER A 18 -16.25 23.11 -4.75
CA SER A 18 -17.27 23.84 -5.52
C SER A 18 -18.02 22.95 -6.52
N LEU A 19 -17.47 21.77 -6.82
CA LEU A 19 -18.10 20.80 -7.73
C LEU A 19 -19.23 20.05 -7.02
N PRO A 20 -20.19 19.48 -7.77
CA PRO A 20 -21.16 18.57 -7.19
C PRO A 20 -20.46 17.40 -6.48
N ALA A 21 -20.89 17.05 -5.26
CA ALA A 21 -20.23 16.05 -4.42
C ALA A 21 -19.96 14.69 -5.11
N LYS A 22 -20.84 14.28 -6.04
CA LYS A 22 -20.64 13.06 -6.84
C LYS A 22 -19.48 13.17 -7.82
N VAL A 23 -19.30 14.33 -8.45
CA VAL A 23 -18.22 14.62 -9.39
C VAL A 23 -16.89 14.68 -8.63
N GLU A 24 -16.84 15.46 -7.55
CA GLU A 24 -15.70 15.56 -6.65
C GLU A 24 -15.24 14.17 -6.17
N ALA A 25 -16.15 13.39 -5.58
CA ALA A 25 -15.82 12.06 -5.06
C ALA A 25 -15.32 11.10 -6.13
N ASN A 26 -15.81 11.20 -7.37
CA ASN A 26 -15.35 10.36 -8.48
C ASN A 26 -13.97 10.79 -9.01
N ILE A 27 -13.68 12.09 -9.05
CA ILE A 27 -12.36 12.63 -9.39
C ILE A 27 -11.35 12.16 -8.34
N LEU A 28 -11.62 12.44 -7.07
CA LEU A 28 -10.75 12.07 -5.94
C LEU A 28 -10.53 10.56 -5.87
N ARG A 29 -11.59 9.75 -6.05
CA ARG A 29 -11.45 8.28 -6.03
C ARG A 29 -10.57 7.77 -7.15
N SER A 30 -10.70 8.35 -8.35
CA SER A 30 -9.87 7.98 -9.50
C SER A 30 -8.42 8.38 -9.27
N ALA A 31 -8.18 9.61 -8.81
CA ALA A 31 -6.84 10.14 -8.55
C ALA A 31 -6.10 9.38 -7.45
N LEU A 32 -6.73 9.18 -6.30
CA LEU A 32 -6.15 8.42 -5.19
C LEU A 32 -5.89 6.96 -5.58
N ARG A 33 -6.71 6.38 -6.47
CA ARG A 33 -6.46 5.03 -7.00
C ARG A 33 -5.23 5.00 -7.90
N ALA A 34 -4.99 6.03 -8.71
CA ALA A 34 -3.80 6.13 -9.54
C ALA A 34 -2.52 6.19 -8.69
N GLY A 35 -2.47 7.07 -7.68
CA GLY A 35 -1.34 7.11 -6.73
C GLY A 35 -1.15 5.78 -5.98
N ALA A 36 -2.24 5.16 -5.52
CA ALA A 36 -2.18 3.85 -4.86
C ALA A 36 -1.70 2.71 -5.79
N ASN A 37 -1.91 2.81 -7.11
CA ASN A 37 -1.39 1.83 -8.05
C ASN A 37 0.14 1.90 -8.14
N VAL A 38 0.75 3.09 -8.05
CA VAL A 38 2.22 3.24 -8.01
C VAL A 38 2.81 2.42 -6.86
N PHE A 39 2.25 2.58 -5.65
CA PHE A 39 2.68 1.80 -4.49
C PHE A 39 2.41 0.30 -4.67
N LYS A 40 1.27 -0.07 -5.23
CA LYS A 40 0.94 -1.49 -5.50
C LYS A 40 1.96 -2.13 -6.44
N ASP A 41 2.37 -1.43 -7.49
CA ASP A 41 3.28 -1.96 -8.49
C ASP A 41 4.70 -2.08 -7.92
N GLU A 42 5.15 -1.09 -7.15
CA GLU A 42 6.42 -1.15 -6.41
C GLU A 42 6.43 -2.28 -5.37
N ILE A 43 5.34 -2.42 -4.60
CA ILE A 43 5.19 -3.52 -3.66
C ILE A 43 5.30 -4.86 -4.39
N LYS A 44 4.62 -5.03 -5.54
CA LYS A 44 4.68 -6.26 -6.31
C LYS A 44 6.07 -6.57 -6.87
N ALA A 45 6.88 -5.57 -7.15
CA ALA A 45 8.25 -5.73 -7.63
C ALA A 45 9.20 -6.19 -6.51
N THR A 46 9.02 -5.66 -5.30
CA THR A 46 9.93 -5.88 -4.17
C THR A 46 9.55 -7.06 -3.28
N ILE A 47 8.29 -7.54 -3.38
CA ILE A 47 7.77 -8.58 -2.48
C ILE A 47 8.51 -9.91 -2.66
N PRO A 48 8.98 -10.54 -1.56
CA PRO A 48 9.60 -11.86 -1.65
C PRO A 48 8.63 -12.91 -2.16
N VAL A 49 8.95 -13.55 -3.29
CA VAL A 49 8.11 -14.57 -3.91
C VAL A 49 8.59 -15.96 -3.51
N GLN A 50 7.86 -16.64 -2.62
CA GLN A 50 7.98 -18.10 -2.44
C GLN A 50 6.99 -18.83 -3.34
N LEU A 51 5.69 -18.67 -3.08
CA LEU A 51 4.59 -19.34 -3.79
C LEU A 51 3.73 -18.37 -4.64
N GLY A 52 4.11 -17.10 -4.71
CA GLY A 52 3.36 -16.06 -5.45
C GLY A 52 2.06 -15.59 -4.78
N GLU A 53 1.50 -16.34 -3.83
CA GLU A 53 0.24 -16.00 -3.13
C GLU A 53 0.29 -14.61 -2.48
N LEU A 54 1.43 -14.27 -1.87
CA LEU A 54 1.63 -12.97 -1.25
C LEU A 54 1.59 -11.83 -2.29
N GLN A 55 2.26 -12.00 -3.44
CA GLN A 55 2.23 -11.03 -4.55
C GLN A 55 0.83 -10.90 -5.18
N ARG A 56 0.09 -12.01 -5.31
CA ARG A 56 -1.30 -12.02 -5.81
C ARG A 56 -2.27 -11.31 -4.86
N SER A 57 -1.97 -11.29 -3.56
CA SER A 57 -2.85 -10.67 -2.54
C SER A 57 -2.83 -9.13 -2.56
N VAL A 58 -1.84 -8.52 -3.22
CA VAL A 58 -1.65 -7.07 -3.27
C VAL A 58 -2.75 -6.42 -4.11
N ARG A 59 -3.58 -5.58 -3.46
CA ARG A 59 -4.74 -4.93 -4.08
C ARG A 59 -4.92 -3.50 -3.59
N VAL A 60 -5.54 -2.66 -4.42
CA VAL A 60 -5.96 -1.31 -4.04
C VAL A 60 -7.46 -1.31 -3.69
N SER A 61 -7.76 -0.79 -2.51
CA SER A 61 -9.12 -0.59 -2.00
C SER A 61 -9.39 0.90 -1.92
N THR A 62 -10.47 1.37 -2.54
CA THR A 62 -10.92 2.76 -2.45
C THR A 62 -12.25 2.81 -1.74
N SER A 63 -12.42 3.73 -0.80
CA SER A 63 -13.66 3.97 -0.07
C SER A 63 -13.99 5.46 -0.05
N SER A 64 -15.27 5.78 0.04
CA SER A 64 -15.76 7.14 0.23
C SER A 64 -16.69 7.09 1.43
N ASN A 65 -16.37 7.86 2.48
CA ASN A 65 -17.18 7.90 3.70
C ASN A 65 -17.25 9.34 4.20
N ARG A 66 -18.47 9.83 4.47
CA ARG A 66 -18.72 11.20 4.98
C ARG A 66 -17.96 12.30 4.21
N GLY A 67 -17.97 12.24 2.88
CA GLY A 67 -17.26 13.19 2.01
C GLY A 67 -15.75 12.96 1.89
N THR A 68 -15.14 12.13 2.74
CA THR A 68 -13.71 11.78 2.64
C THR A 68 -13.50 10.57 1.73
N VAL A 69 -12.67 10.74 0.71
CA VAL A 69 -12.22 9.63 -0.14
C VAL A 69 -10.87 9.12 0.35
N THR A 70 -10.72 7.80 0.47
CA THR A 70 -9.48 7.16 0.91
C THR A 70 -9.13 6.02 -0.04
N ALA A 71 -7.87 5.96 -0.47
CA ALA A 71 -7.29 4.78 -1.10
C ALA A 71 -6.32 4.08 -0.13
N LYS A 72 -6.37 2.75 -0.10
CA LYS A 72 -5.50 1.92 0.72
C LYS A 72 -4.94 0.81 -0.14
N VAL A 73 -3.62 0.59 -0.07
CA VAL A 73 -3.02 -0.64 -0.56
C VAL A 73 -3.16 -1.70 0.53
N LYS A 74 -3.70 -2.86 0.18
CA LYS A 74 -3.90 -4.00 1.08
C LYS A 74 -3.04 -5.16 0.60
N VAL A 75 -2.33 -5.78 1.53
CA VAL A 75 -1.57 -7.01 1.32
C VAL A 75 -2.10 -8.05 2.30
N GLY A 76 -2.19 -9.30 1.86
CA GLY A 76 -2.75 -10.40 2.64
C GLY A 76 -4.19 -10.74 2.28
N ASN A 77 -4.48 -12.03 2.38
CA ASN A 77 -5.78 -12.68 2.30
C ASN A 77 -5.69 -13.97 3.15
N GLU A 78 -6.68 -14.87 3.04
CA GLU A 78 -6.68 -16.15 3.75
C GLU A 78 -5.41 -17.00 3.50
N LYS A 79 -4.90 -17.02 2.26
CA LYS A 79 -3.70 -17.78 1.88
C LYS A 79 -2.39 -17.06 2.21
N ALA A 80 -2.41 -15.73 2.21
CA ALA A 80 -1.29 -14.86 2.49
C ALA A 80 -1.38 -14.22 3.89
N TRP A 81 -1.91 -14.96 4.88
CA TRP A 81 -2.05 -14.51 6.28
C TRP A 81 -0.70 -14.14 6.92
N TYR A 82 0.39 -14.71 6.40
CA TYR A 82 1.74 -14.55 6.91
C TYR A 82 2.44 -13.26 6.45
N TRP A 83 1.79 -12.39 5.67
CA TRP A 83 2.37 -11.14 5.16
C TRP A 83 3.05 -10.29 6.24
N ARG A 84 2.46 -10.26 7.44
CA ARG A 84 2.92 -9.43 8.56
C ARG A 84 4.24 -9.93 9.15
N PHE A 85 4.44 -11.25 9.13
CA PHE A 85 5.71 -11.86 9.55
C PHE A 85 6.82 -11.65 8.53
N VAL A 86 6.47 -11.49 7.24
CA VAL A 86 7.46 -11.13 6.21
C VAL A 86 7.88 -9.68 6.37
N GLU A 87 6.92 -8.76 6.55
CA GLU A 87 7.22 -7.33 6.70
C GLU A 87 8.06 -7.04 7.96
N PHE A 88 7.67 -7.59 9.11
CA PHE A 88 8.27 -7.23 10.41
C PHE A 88 9.21 -8.28 11.00
N GLY A 89 9.27 -9.49 10.41
CA GLY A 89 9.99 -10.62 11.00
C GLY A 89 9.25 -11.25 12.17
N THR A 90 9.92 -12.19 12.83
CA THR A 90 9.43 -12.82 14.06
C THR A 90 10.53 -12.83 15.13
N ALA A 91 10.14 -12.69 16.40
CA ALA A 91 11.08 -12.79 17.52
C ALA A 91 11.53 -14.24 17.76
N ALA A 92 12.64 -14.39 18.49
CA ALA A 92 13.10 -15.70 18.95
C ALA A 92 12.01 -16.39 19.79
N HIS A 93 11.74 -17.65 19.48
CA HIS A 93 10.70 -18.41 20.16
C HIS A 93 11.01 -19.91 20.18
N ARG A 94 10.43 -20.59 21.16
CA ARG A 94 10.48 -22.05 21.25
C ARG A 94 9.36 -22.65 20.42
N ILE A 95 9.71 -23.61 19.58
CA ILE A 95 8.78 -24.44 18.81
C ILE A 95 8.74 -25.80 19.50
N GLY A 96 7.55 -26.20 19.93
CA GLY A 96 7.29 -27.51 20.52
C GLY A 96 6.18 -28.26 19.81
N PRO A 97 6.12 -29.58 19.96
CA PRO A 97 5.05 -30.39 19.39
C PRO A 97 3.72 -30.11 20.13
N LYS A 98 2.63 -29.91 19.38
CA LYS A 98 1.30 -29.68 19.97
C LYS A 98 0.61 -30.97 20.42
N ASN A 99 0.70 -32.03 19.61
CA ASN A 99 -0.01 -33.30 19.81
C ASN A 99 0.93 -34.53 19.83
N ALA A 100 2.25 -34.31 19.88
CA ALA A 100 3.27 -35.36 19.83
C ALA A 100 4.28 -35.18 20.96
N LYS A 101 5.05 -36.24 21.27
CA LYS A 101 6.06 -36.20 22.35
C LYS A 101 7.37 -35.51 21.93
N ALA A 102 7.62 -35.36 20.63
CA ALA A 102 8.82 -34.71 20.10
C ALA A 102 8.63 -34.24 18.65
N LEU A 103 9.49 -33.32 18.23
CA LEU A 103 9.64 -32.88 16.84
C LEU A 103 10.82 -33.61 16.21
N ALA A 104 10.64 -34.12 14.99
CA ALA A 104 11.74 -34.60 14.16
C ALA A 104 12.24 -33.43 13.29
N LEU A 105 13.43 -32.91 13.59
CA LEU A 105 14.07 -31.86 12.81
C LEU A 105 15.43 -32.37 12.31
N ALA A 106 15.59 -32.46 10.98
CA ALA A 106 16.82 -32.92 10.33
C ALA A 106 17.38 -34.26 10.86
N GLY A 107 16.50 -35.22 11.18
CA GLY A 107 16.88 -36.54 11.69
C GLY A 107 17.08 -36.62 13.20
N VAL A 108 16.98 -35.49 13.93
CA VAL A 108 17.09 -35.45 15.40
C VAL A 108 15.71 -35.29 16.02
N ILE A 109 15.41 -36.12 17.02
CA ILE A 109 14.17 -36.05 17.80
C ILE A 109 14.41 -35.13 19.01
N VAL A 110 13.76 -33.95 19.02
CA VAL A 110 13.89 -32.97 20.10
C VAL A 110 12.52 -32.61 20.67
N GLY A 111 12.44 -32.47 22.00
CA GLY A 111 11.22 -32.00 22.65
C GLY A 111 10.89 -30.53 22.33
N TRP A 112 11.92 -29.72 22.08
CA TRP A 112 11.80 -28.29 21.79
C TRP A 112 12.91 -27.81 20.86
N VAL A 113 12.56 -26.94 19.92
CA VAL A 113 13.52 -26.23 19.05
C VAL A 113 13.52 -24.76 19.44
N HIS A 114 14.70 -24.20 19.71
CA HIS A 114 14.86 -22.76 19.86
C HIS A 114 15.07 -22.14 18.48
N HIS A 115 14.05 -21.46 17.95
CA HIS A 115 14.15 -20.76 16.69
C HIS A 115 14.56 -19.30 16.95
N PRO A 116 15.62 -18.77 16.30
CA PRO A 116 16.10 -17.40 16.52
C PRO A 116 15.12 -16.31 16.04
N GLY A 117 14.07 -16.72 15.34
CA GLY A 117 13.13 -15.83 14.65
C GLY A 117 13.50 -15.66 13.19
N ALA A 118 12.56 -15.13 12.40
CA ALA A 118 12.78 -14.82 10.99
C ALA A 118 13.17 -13.35 10.84
N ARG A 119 14.20 -13.08 10.04
CA ARG A 119 14.61 -11.70 9.71
C ARG A 119 13.52 -11.01 8.86
N PRO A 120 13.19 -9.74 9.12
CA PRO A 120 12.23 -8.98 8.31
C PRO A 120 12.74 -8.83 6.87
N LYS A 121 11.81 -8.87 5.93
CA LYS A 121 12.00 -8.52 4.53
C LYS A 121 10.93 -7.48 4.17
N PRO A 122 11.12 -6.22 4.60
CA PRO A 122 10.10 -5.19 4.44
C PRO A 122 9.91 -4.88 2.95
N PHE A 123 8.67 -4.77 2.53
CA PHE A 123 8.28 -4.50 1.14
C PHE A 123 7.22 -3.39 1.05
N MET A 124 6.42 -3.18 2.10
CA MET A 124 5.44 -2.08 2.10
C MET A 124 6.07 -0.75 2.50
N ARG A 125 6.84 -0.75 3.59
CA ARG A 125 7.44 0.50 4.07
C ARG A 125 8.42 1.11 3.06
N PRO A 126 9.35 0.35 2.45
CA PRO A 126 10.26 0.89 1.44
C PRO A 126 9.53 1.40 0.19
N ALA A 127 8.46 0.72 -0.24
CA ALA A 127 7.67 1.16 -1.37
C ALA A 127 6.97 2.50 -1.10
N PHE A 128 6.47 2.70 0.12
CA PHE A 128 5.88 3.97 0.51
C PHE A 128 6.92 5.09 0.54
N ASP A 129 8.01 4.89 1.28
CA ASP A 129 9.05 5.90 1.48
C ASP A 129 9.76 6.25 0.16
N GLY A 130 9.97 5.27 -0.73
CA GLY A 130 10.69 5.47 -2.01
C GLY A 130 9.86 5.98 -3.18
N ARG A 131 8.51 5.90 -3.14
CA ARG A 131 7.63 6.28 -4.26
C ARG A 131 6.63 7.38 -3.95
N SER A 132 6.77 8.07 -2.82
CA SER A 132 5.82 9.10 -2.40
C SER A 132 5.70 10.24 -3.43
N GLY A 133 6.81 10.75 -3.96
CA GLY A 133 6.80 11.78 -5.01
C GLY A 133 6.09 11.32 -6.30
N THR A 134 6.46 10.16 -6.84
CA THR A 134 5.83 9.59 -8.03
C THR A 134 4.33 9.33 -7.82
N ALA A 135 3.92 8.93 -6.62
CA ALA A 135 2.51 8.76 -6.29
C ALA A 135 1.74 10.09 -6.28
N LEU A 136 2.35 11.17 -5.77
CA LEU A 136 1.77 12.52 -5.81
C LEU A 136 1.63 13.05 -7.25
N GLU A 137 2.64 12.85 -8.08
CA GLU A 137 2.59 13.20 -9.50
C GLU A 137 1.47 12.43 -10.23
N ALA A 138 1.32 11.13 -9.95
CA ALA A 138 0.25 10.31 -10.52
C ALA A 138 -1.14 10.79 -10.07
N VAL A 139 -1.30 11.21 -8.82
CA VAL A 139 -2.54 11.83 -8.32
C VAL A 139 -2.83 13.12 -9.07
N GLY A 140 -1.86 14.04 -9.15
CA GLY A 140 -2.04 15.34 -9.84
C GLY A 140 -2.36 15.19 -11.32
N THR A 141 -1.67 14.28 -12.01
CA THR A 141 -1.93 13.93 -13.42
C THR A 141 -3.35 13.42 -13.60
N GLN A 142 -3.80 12.54 -12.70
CA GLN A 142 -5.13 11.97 -12.80
C GLN A 142 -6.24 12.98 -12.45
N ILE A 143 -6.01 13.92 -11.52
CA ILE A 143 -6.94 15.02 -11.26
C ILE A 143 -7.11 15.86 -12.53
N ARG A 144 -6.01 16.29 -13.16
CA ARG A 144 -6.04 17.06 -14.41
C ARG A 144 -6.80 16.33 -15.52
N ALA A 145 -6.51 15.06 -15.73
CA ALA A 145 -7.19 14.23 -16.73
C ALA A 145 -8.71 14.14 -16.48
N ARG A 146 -9.12 14.01 -15.20
CA ARG A 146 -10.55 13.93 -14.86
C ARG A 146 -11.25 15.28 -14.95
N LEU A 147 -10.59 16.39 -14.63
CA LEU A 147 -11.11 17.74 -14.85
C LEU A 147 -11.33 18.02 -16.34
N ALA A 148 -10.35 17.69 -17.19
CA ALA A 148 -10.50 17.83 -18.64
C ALA A 148 -11.68 16.99 -19.16
N SER A 149 -11.88 15.78 -18.63
CA SER A 149 -13.01 14.92 -19.02
C SER A 149 -14.40 15.47 -18.67
N VAL A 150 -14.47 16.44 -17.74
CA VAL A 150 -15.72 17.13 -17.37
C VAL A 150 -15.79 18.55 -17.96
N GLY A 151 -14.92 18.88 -18.91
CA GLY A 151 -14.91 20.17 -19.62
C GLY A 151 -14.16 21.29 -18.89
N ILE A 152 -13.37 20.96 -17.87
CA ILE A 152 -12.61 21.93 -17.08
C ILE A 152 -11.12 21.76 -17.41
N ASN A 153 -10.54 22.71 -18.14
CA ASN A 153 -9.11 22.69 -18.42
C ASN A 153 -8.32 23.24 -17.22
N ALA A 154 -7.54 22.38 -16.58
CA ALA A 154 -6.56 22.77 -15.58
C ALA A 154 -5.17 22.82 -16.26
N SER A 155 -4.54 23.99 -16.29
CA SER A 155 -3.17 24.17 -16.80
C SER A 155 -2.15 23.44 -15.92
N GLU A 156 -1.03 23.01 -16.51
CA GLU A 156 0.09 22.45 -15.74
C GLU A 156 0.70 23.51 -14.80
N PRO A 157 1.25 23.12 -13.64
CA PRO A 157 2.04 24.05 -12.85
C PRO A 157 3.27 24.45 -13.66
N GLU A 158 3.48 25.75 -13.86
CA GLU A 158 4.75 26.25 -14.41
C GLU A 158 5.88 25.82 -13.47
N ALA A 159 6.85 25.08 -14.00
CA ALA A 159 8.03 24.67 -13.26
C ALA A 159 8.79 25.93 -12.83
N SER A 160 8.86 26.17 -11.51
CA SER A 160 9.72 27.16 -10.87
C SER A 160 10.89 26.48 -10.21
#